data_AF-E0WTB4-F1
#
_entry.id   AF-E0WTB4-F1
#
_cell.length_a   1.000
_cell.length_b   1.000
_cell.length_c   1.000
_cell.angle_alpha   90.00
_cell.angle_beta   90.00
_cell.angle_gamma   90.00
#
_symmetry.space_group_name_H-M   'P 1'
#
loop_
_entity.id
_entity.type
_entity.pdbx_description
1 polymer ?
#
loop_
_entity_poly.entity_id
_entity_poly.type
_entity_poly.pdbx_seq_one_letter_code
_entity_poly.pdbx_strand_id
1 'polypeptide(L)'
;MMKAKYLFVFMVIAALSGCNNALFKNMDILKKDSSQILTLKGCGDDIKVSNKSTPPDLYQGMVKCINNRHYNNGVILFSLAGTYSYFDVTRMADATKKNIHTHLLAKAMNSVDDEDKSKREAFREKLQQTLSDKVRLVEVCAQVRNIGMPHYSPDYINTSGTFVNYDPNNDIDQSTHWQNALQGYLHCPP
;
A
#
# COMPACT_ATOMS: atom_id res chain seq x y z
N MET A 1 -18.70 -53.10 41.42
CA MET A 1 -17.73 -54.23 41.43
C MET A 1 -17.62 -54.79 40.02
N MET A 2 -16.44 -54.70 39.40
CA MET A 2 -15.84 -55.56 38.34
C MET A 2 -16.67 -55.82 37.04
N LYS A 3 -16.22 -55.68 35.79
CA LYS A 3 -14.91 -55.89 35.10
C LYS A 3 -14.97 -55.09 33.77
N ALA A 4 -14.02 -54.24 33.37
CA ALA A 4 -12.71 -54.57 32.81
C ALA A 4 -12.74 -55.70 31.75
N LYS A 5 -12.58 -55.35 30.48
CA LYS A 5 -11.36 -55.65 29.69
C LYS A 5 -11.66 -55.49 28.19
N TYR A 6 -10.99 -54.51 27.63
CA TYR A 6 -10.75 -54.33 26.20
C TYR A 6 -10.24 -55.64 25.59
N LEU A 7 -10.97 -56.16 24.61
CA LEU A 7 -10.50 -57.23 23.76
C LEU A 7 -10.31 -56.67 22.36
N PHE A 8 -9.04 -56.43 22.10
CA PHE A 8 -8.40 -56.24 20.80
C PHE A 8 -8.97 -57.22 19.78
N VAL A 9 -9.66 -56.72 18.75
CA VAL A 9 -9.68 -57.37 17.43
C VAL A 9 -9.43 -56.28 16.39
N PHE A 10 -8.15 -56.03 16.17
CA PHE A 10 -7.66 -55.45 14.93
C PHE A 10 -7.82 -56.51 13.83
N MET A 11 -8.70 -56.27 12.87
CA MET A 11 -8.60 -56.91 11.56
C MET A 11 -9.04 -55.95 10.46
N VAL A 12 -8.09 -55.13 10.05
CA VAL A 12 -7.74 -54.76 8.67
C VAL A 12 -8.88 -54.86 7.65
N ILE A 13 -9.47 -53.71 7.31
CA ILE A 13 -9.85 -53.43 5.91
C ILE A 13 -9.08 -52.20 5.48
N ALA A 14 -8.10 -52.46 4.63
CA ALA A 14 -7.31 -51.49 3.91
C ALA A 14 -8.12 -50.85 2.77
N ALA A 15 -7.64 -49.66 2.37
CA ALA A 15 -7.83 -49.03 1.07
C ALA A 15 -9.22 -48.43 0.76
N LEU A 16 -9.46 -47.24 1.32
CA LEU A 16 -9.97 -46.12 0.51
C LEU A 16 -8.95 -44.99 0.54
N SER A 17 -7.84 -45.23 -0.14
CA SER A 17 -6.88 -44.22 -0.57
C SER A 17 -7.54 -43.37 -1.64
N GLY A 18 -8.34 -42.40 -1.22
CA GLY A 18 -8.99 -41.41 -2.07
C GLY A 18 -8.63 -39.99 -1.67
N CYS A 19 -7.38 -39.72 -1.30
CA CYS A 19 -6.88 -38.36 -1.35
C CYS A 19 -6.82 -37.96 -2.83
N ASN A 20 -7.87 -37.30 -3.33
CA ASN A 20 -7.73 -36.52 -4.55
C ASN A 20 -6.68 -35.46 -4.27
N ASN A 21 -5.46 -35.72 -4.75
CA ASN A 21 -4.40 -34.73 -4.88
C ASN A 21 -4.84 -33.70 -5.93
N ALA A 22 -5.74 -32.82 -5.54
CA ALA A 22 -5.98 -31.52 -6.17
C ALA A 22 -5.26 -30.40 -5.39
N LEU A 23 -4.32 -30.76 -4.51
CA LEU A 23 -3.34 -29.84 -3.95
C LEU A 23 -2.08 -29.88 -4.82
N PHE A 24 -1.66 -28.71 -5.32
CA PHE A 24 -0.37 -28.46 -6.00
C PHE A 24 -0.21 -28.85 -7.48
N LYS A 25 -1.25 -28.66 -8.30
CA LYS A 25 -1.02 -28.29 -9.71
C LYS A 25 -1.54 -26.88 -9.94
N ASN A 26 -0.64 -26.02 -10.40
CA ASN A 26 -0.77 -24.58 -10.65
C ASN A 26 -0.27 -23.69 -9.51
N MET A 27 0.93 -24.00 -8.99
CA MET A 27 1.86 -22.95 -8.59
C MET A 27 2.56 -22.42 -9.85
N ASP A 28 1.77 -21.89 -10.79
CA ASP A 28 2.27 -20.93 -11.75
C ASP A 28 2.22 -19.58 -11.03
N ILE A 29 3.23 -19.34 -10.19
CA ILE A 29 3.60 -17.99 -9.76
C ILE A 29 4.28 -17.32 -10.96
N LEU A 30 3.53 -17.18 -12.04
CA LEU A 30 3.85 -16.30 -13.13
C LEU A 30 3.34 -14.93 -12.71
N LYS A 31 4.29 -14.07 -12.30
CA LYS A 31 4.25 -12.63 -12.52
C LYS A 31 2.82 -12.06 -12.51
N LYS A 32 2.29 -11.74 -11.32
CA LYS A 32 1.15 -10.82 -11.22
C LYS A 32 1.64 -9.40 -11.56
N ASP A 33 2.01 -9.20 -12.82
CA ASP A 33 2.13 -7.90 -13.47
C ASP A 33 0.72 -7.37 -13.75
N SER A 34 -0.07 -7.20 -12.68
CA SER A 34 -1.34 -6.51 -12.76
C SER A 34 -1.14 -5.15 -12.12
N SER A 35 -0.65 -4.18 -12.89
CA SER A 35 -0.82 -2.76 -12.57
C SER A 35 -2.32 -2.51 -12.40
N GLN A 36 -2.82 -2.60 -11.17
CA GLN A 36 -4.22 -2.29 -10.90
C GLN A 36 -4.39 -0.78 -10.92
N ILE A 37 -5.23 -0.32 -11.83
CA ILE A 37 -5.57 1.10 -11.95
C ILE A 37 -6.80 1.37 -11.09
N LEU A 38 -6.63 2.19 -10.06
CA LEU A 38 -7.73 2.76 -9.28
C LEU A 38 -8.14 4.09 -9.92
N THR A 39 -9.42 4.26 -10.22
CA THR A 39 -9.96 5.54 -10.71
C THR A 39 -10.73 6.24 -9.61
N LEU A 40 -10.27 7.42 -9.20
CA LEU A 40 -10.90 8.26 -8.19
C LEU A 40 -11.69 9.37 -8.88
N LYS A 41 -13.00 9.43 -8.64
CA LYS A 41 -13.90 10.40 -9.26
C LYS A 41 -14.21 11.57 -8.33
N GLY A 42 -14.58 12.72 -8.90
CA GLY A 42 -15.06 13.89 -8.16
C GLY A 42 -13.97 14.85 -7.69
N CYS A 43 -12.69 14.52 -7.86
CA CYS A 43 -11.59 15.42 -7.50
C CYS A 43 -11.37 16.53 -8.55
N GLY A 44 -12.42 16.99 -9.23
CA GLY A 44 -12.35 17.68 -10.52
C GLY A 44 -12.43 16.63 -11.63
N ASP A 45 -11.30 16.35 -12.28
CA ASP A 45 -11.18 15.26 -13.25
C ASP A 45 -10.99 13.90 -12.57
N ASP A 46 -11.27 12.82 -13.31
CA ASP A 46 -10.96 11.45 -12.88
C ASP A 46 -9.44 11.27 -12.69
N ILE A 47 -9.02 10.89 -11.48
CA ILE A 47 -7.62 10.61 -11.18
C ILE A 47 -7.38 9.10 -11.32
N LYS A 48 -6.50 8.73 -12.24
CA LYS A 48 -6.06 7.33 -12.43
C LYS A 48 -4.78 7.10 -11.63
N VAL A 49 -4.84 6.16 -10.71
CA VAL A 49 -3.78 5.80 -9.79
C VAL A 49 -3.31 4.39 -10.09
N SER A 50 -2.00 4.17 -10.14
CA SER A 50 -1.41 2.84 -10.32
C SER A 50 -0.06 2.76 -9.59
N ASN A 51 0.58 1.60 -9.65
CA ASN A 51 1.97 1.45 -9.19
C ASN A 51 3.00 2.31 -9.93
N LYS A 52 2.62 2.99 -11.01
CA LYS A 52 3.48 3.95 -11.74
C LYS A 52 3.29 5.40 -11.28
N SER A 53 2.31 5.66 -10.42
CA SER A 53 2.02 7.01 -9.91
C SER A 53 3.07 7.41 -8.87
N THR A 54 3.74 8.55 -9.07
CA THR A 54 4.79 9.01 -8.14
C THR A 54 4.20 9.78 -6.96
N PRO A 55 4.88 9.88 -5.79
CA PRO A 55 4.38 10.64 -4.66
C PRO A 55 4.07 12.11 -4.97
N PRO A 56 4.87 12.85 -5.75
CA PRO A 56 4.48 14.19 -6.22
C PRO A 56 3.12 14.21 -6.95
N ASP A 57 2.89 13.28 -7.89
CA ASP A 57 1.63 13.21 -8.66
C ASP A 57 0.44 12.85 -7.74
N LEU A 58 0.66 11.91 -6.84
CA LEU A 58 -0.35 11.48 -5.87
C LEU A 58 -0.74 12.60 -4.92
N TYR A 59 0.23 13.37 -4.42
CA TYR A 59 -0.04 14.55 -3.59
C TYR A 59 -0.73 15.67 -4.37
N GLN A 60 -0.37 15.87 -5.64
CA GLN A 60 -1.12 16.81 -6.50
C GLN A 60 -2.58 16.37 -6.65
N GLY A 61 -2.82 15.07 -6.85
CA GLY A 61 -4.17 14.50 -6.84
C GLY A 61 -4.90 14.71 -5.51
N MET A 62 -4.19 14.52 -4.38
CA MET A 62 -4.73 14.76 -3.05
C MET A 62 -5.22 16.19 -2.90
N VAL A 63 -4.42 17.19 -3.32
CA VAL A 63 -4.79 18.61 -3.32
C VAL A 63 -6.07 18.84 -4.13
N LYS A 64 -6.15 18.26 -5.34
CA LYS A 64 -7.36 18.34 -6.18
C LYS A 64 -8.59 17.78 -5.46
N CYS A 65 -8.46 16.63 -4.78
CA CYS A 65 -9.56 16.06 -4.01
C CYS A 65 -9.97 16.94 -2.82
N ILE A 66 -9.01 17.50 -2.09
CA ILE A 66 -9.27 18.40 -0.96
C ILE A 66 -9.99 19.67 -1.43
N ASN A 67 -9.53 20.28 -2.53
CA ASN A 67 -10.14 21.48 -3.09
C ASN A 67 -11.60 21.26 -3.51
N ASN A 68 -11.93 20.05 -3.97
CA ASN A 68 -13.27 19.62 -4.32
C ASN A 68 -14.05 18.94 -3.17
N ARG A 69 -13.53 18.97 -1.94
CA ARG A 69 -14.15 18.36 -0.73
C ARG A 69 -14.35 16.83 -0.80
N HIS A 70 -13.67 16.15 -1.71
CA HIS A 70 -13.65 14.69 -1.81
C HIS A 70 -12.60 14.07 -0.87
N TYR A 71 -12.79 14.29 0.44
CA TYR A 71 -11.78 13.95 1.45
C TYR A 71 -11.47 12.45 1.54
N ASN A 72 -12.43 11.55 1.29
CA ASN A 72 -12.18 10.11 1.23
C ASN A 72 -11.10 9.75 0.19
N ASN A 73 -11.21 10.32 -1.02
CA ASN A 73 -10.22 10.12 -2.08
C ASN A 73 -8.89 10.78 -1.72
N GLY A 74 -8.94 11.94 -1.07
CA GLY A 74 -7.75 12.58 -0.50
C GLY A 74 -7.02 11.67 0.50
N VAL A 75 -7.74 10.93 1.34
CA VAL A 75 -7.12 9.99 2.29
C VAL A 75 -6.44 8.84 1.56
N ILE A 76 -7.07 8.27 0.52
CA ILE A 76 -6.44 7.21 -0.29
C ILE A 76 -5.14 7.70 -0.94
N LEU A 77 -5.17 8.90 -1.53
CA LEU A 77 -4.00 9.49 -2.18
C LEU A 77 -2.90 9.85 -1.18
N PHE A 78 -3.26 10.38 -0.02
CA PHE A 78 -2.33 10.63 1.09
C PHE A 78 -1.64 9.34 1.52
N SER A 79 -2.42 8.28 1.80
CA SER A 79 -1.92 7.00 2.27
C SER A 79 -0.98 6.36 1.26
N LEU A 80 -1.33 6.41 -0.03
CA LEU A 80 -0.48 5.86 -1.09
C LEU A 80 0.79 6.70 -1.28
N ALA A 81 0.68 8.03 -1.40
CA ALA A 81 1.82 8.93 -1.58
C ALA A 81 2.83 8.80 -0.44
N GLY A 82 2.32 8.74 0.79
CA GLY A 82 3.14 8.57 1.99
C GLY A 82 3.86 7.23 2.01
N THR A 83 3.14 6.13 1.77
CA THR A 83 3.72 4.78 1.71
C THR A 83 4.78 4.68 0.62
N TYR A 84 4.52 5.22 -0.57
CA TYR A 84 5.46 5.22 -1.69
C TYR A 84 6.70 6.06 -1.39
N SER A 85 6.54 7.27 -0.83
CA SER A 85 7.68 8.12 -0.46
C SER A 85 8.55 7.49 0.64
N TYR A 86 7.94 6.76 1.58
CA TYR A 86 8.67 6.02 2.61
C TYR A 86 9.44 4.85 1.99
N PHE A 87 8.78 4.05 1.16
CA PHE A 87 9.39 2.96 0.40
C PHE A 87 10.60 3.45 -0.41
N ASP A 88 10.43 4.53 -1.16
CA ASP A 88 11.45 5.10 -2.04
C ASP A 88 12.71 5.56 -1.28
N VAL A 89 12.54 6.18 -0.11
CA VAL A 89 13.68 6.52 0.75
C VAL A 89 14.39 5.27 1.26
N THR A 90 13.62 4.28 1.74
CA THR A 90 14.22 3.08 2.34
C THR A 90 15.03 2.28 1.33
N ARG A 91 14.52 2.12 0.11
CA ARG A 91 15.22 1.36 -0.94
C ARG A 91 16.41 2.07 -1.56
N MET A 92 16.44 3.40 -1.52
CA MET A 92 17.61 4.19 -1.96
C MET A 92 18.77 4.13 -0.96
N ALA A 93 18.54 3.63 0.26
CA ALA A 93 19.52 3.60 1.35
C ALA A 93 20.17 4.98 1.69
N ASP A 94 19.54 6.09 1.28
CA ASP A 94 20.05 7.45 1.52
C ASP A 94 19.36 8.09 2.73
N ALA A 95 20.04 8.05 3.87
CA ALA A 95 19.56 8.62 5.11
C ALA A 95 19.36 10.15 5.06
N THR A 96 19.99 10.86 4.11
CA THR A 96 19.84 12.31 3.97
C THR A 96 18.46 12.71 3.41
N LYS A 97 17.75 11.75 2.80
CA LYS A 97 16.44 11.96 2.15
C LYS A 97 15.25 11.53 3.01
N LYS A 98 15.48 11.15 4.29
CA LYS A 98 14.44 10.68 5.23
C LYS A 98 13.24 11.62 5.37
N ASN A 99 13.44 12.93 5.18
CA ASN A 99 12.40 13.93 5.34
C ASN A 99 11.65 14.28 4.04
N ILE A 100 11.93 13.62 2.91
CA ILE A 100 11.31 13.96 1.63
C ILE A 100 9.79 13.79 1.65
N HIS A 101 9.31 12.75 2.34
CA HIS A 101 7.90 12.53 2.60
C HIS A 101 7.23 13.77 3.22
N THR A 102 7.76 14.24 4.35
CA THR A 102 7.23 15.39 5.10
C THR A 102 7.29 16.67 4.28
N HIS A 103 8.37 16.86 3.51
CA HIS A 103 8.50 18.02 2.62
C HIS A 103 7.44 18.03 1.51
N LEU A 104 7.26 16.90 0.82
CA LEU A 104 6.26 16.78 -0.24
C LEU A 104 4.84 17.00 0.30
N LEU A 105 4.52 16.39 1.44
CA LEU A 105 3.22 16.58 2.09
C LEU A 105 3.00 18.04 2.49
N ALA A 106 3.99 18.69 3.13
CA ALA A 106 3.87 20.09 3.52
C ALA A 106 3.67 21.01 2.31
N LYS A 107 4.44 20.80 1.25
CA LYS A 107 4.29 21.54 -0.02
C LYS A 107 2.89 21.35 -0.60
N ALA A 108 2.38 20.12 -0.62
CA ALA A 108 1.04 19.82 -1.11
C ALA A 108 -0.04 20.50 -0.27
N MET A 109 0.04 20.40 1.06
CA MET A 109 -0.92 21.03 1.97
C MET A 109 -0.92 22.56 1.87
N ASN A 110 0.24 23.17 1.61
CA ASN A 110 0.35 24.62 1.34
C ASN A 110 -0.22 25.02 -0.04
N SER A 111 -0.46 24.05 -0.93
CA SER A 111 -1.06 24.28 -2.25
C SER A 111 -2.58 24.09 -2.26
N VAL A 112 -3.17 23.69 -1.13
CA VAL A 112 -4.64 23.66 -0.97
C VAL A 112 -5.14 25.10 -0.88
N ASP A 113 -6.17 25.42 -1.66
CA ASP A 113 -6.66 26.79 -1.85
C ASP A 113 -6.80 27.55 -0.52
N ASP A 114 -6.03 28.62 -0.39
CA ASP A 114 -5.91 29.40 0.85
C ASP A 114 -7.18 30.17 1.23
N GLU A 115 -8.08 30.39 0.27
CA GLU A 115 -9.36 31.07 0.48
C GLU A 115 -10.29 30.28 1.41
N ASP A 116 -10.05 28.98 1.57
CA ASP A 116 -10.87 28.12 2.42
C ASP A 116 -10.01 27.23 3.32
N LYS A 117 -9.39 27.85 4.34
CA LYS A 117 -8.66 27.16 5.41
C LYS A 117 -9.45 26.01 6.04
N SER A 118 -10.79 26.04 5.98
CA SER A 118 -11.65 24.96 6.48
C SER A 118 -11.44 23.65 5.72
N LYS A 119 -11.05 23.69 4.44
CA LYS A 119 -10.81 22.46 3.64
C LYS A 119 -9.63 21.66 4.17
N ARG A 120 -8.54 22.34 4.56
CA ARG A 120 -7.37 21.67 5.16
C ARG A 120 -7.73 21.02 6.49
N GLU A 121 -8.53 21.70 7.30
CA GLU A 121 -8.94 21.18 8.60
C GLU A 121 -9.91 20.01 8.46
N ALA A 122 -10.94 20.15 7.63
CA ALA A 122 -11.86 19.05 7.32
C ALA A 122 -11.13 17.83 6.75
N PHE A 123 -10.09 18.05 5.94
CA PHE A 123 -9.25 16.94 5.48
C PHE A 123 -8.45 16.30 6.63
N ARG A 124 -7.84 17.08 7.53
CA ARG A 124 -7.12 16.55 8.71
C ARG A 124 -8.05 15.75 9.62
N GLU A 125 -9.22 16.27 9.91
CA GLU A 125 -10.24 15.57 10.69
C GLU A 125 -10.62 14.25 10.00
N LYS A 126 -10.87 14.30 8.68
CA LYS A 126 -11.22 13.10 7.93
C LYS A 126 -10.09 12.06 7.92
N LEU A 127 -8.85 12.52 7.80
CA LEU A 127 -7.66 11.68 7.84
C LEU A 127 -7.56 10.98 9.20
N GLN A 128 -7.68 11.73 10.29
CA GLN A 128 -7.67 11.19 11.65
C GLN A 128 -8.81 10.18 11.86
N GLN A 129 -10.04 10.53 11.48
CA GLN A 129 -11.21 9.66 11.58
C GLN A 129 -11.09 8.36 10.77
N THR A 130 -10.29 8.36 9.71
CA THR A 130 -10.12 7.18 8.83
C THR A 130 -8.95 6.33 9.30
N LEU A 131 -7.80 6.92 9.60
CA LEU A 131 -6.58 6.18 9.94
C LEU A 131 -6.50 5.76 11.41
N SER A 132 -7.24 6.41 12.32
CA SER A 132 -7.35 5.98 13.72
C SER A 132 -8.45 4.93 13.96
N ASP A 133 -9.35 4.72 12.99
CA ASP A 133 -10.35 3.67 13.03
C ASP A 133 -9.78 2.38 12.42
N LYS A 134 -9.81 1.28 13.17
CA LYS A 134 -9.19 0.01 12.74
C LYS A 134 -9.84 -0.57 11.49
N VAL A 135 -11.16 -0.47 11.34
CA VAL A 135 -11.90 -1.05 10.22
C VAL A 135 -11.59 -0.26 8.96
N ARG A 136 -11.67 1.07 9.03
CA ARG A 136 -11.37 1.95 7.91
C ARG A 136 -9.88 1.92 7.52
N LEU A 137 -8.98 1.81 8.49
CA LEU A 137 -7.56 1.61 8.20
C LEU A 137 -7.33 0.33 7.40
N VAL A 138 -7.98 -0.78 7.77
CA VAL A 138 -7.91 -2.05 7.01
C VAL A 138 -8.38 -1.86 5.58
N GLU A 139 -9.47 -1.12 5.35
CA GLU A 139 -9.98 -0.82 4.00
C GLU A 139 -8.98 0.00 3.17
N VAL A 140 -8.38 1.04 3.75
CA VAL A 140 -7.36 1.86 3.08
C VAL A 140 -6.11 1.01 2.77
N CYS A 141 -5.65 0.21 3.72
CA CYS A 141 -4.53 -0.70 3.54
C CYS A 141 -4.79 -1.75 2.44
N ALA A 142 -6.01 -2.28 2.36
CA ALA A 142 -6.40 -3.19 1.29
C ALA A 142 -6.30 -2.52 -0.08
N GLN A 143 -6.75 -1.27 -0.21
CA GLN A 143 -6.62 -0.50 -1.45
C GLN A 143 -5.16 -0.26 -1.84
N VAL A 144 -4.32 0.18 -0.89
CA VAL A 144 -2.87 0.41 -1.13
C VAL A 144 -2.17 -0.88 -1.54
N ARG A 145 -2.46 -2.00 -0.87
CA ARG A 145 -1.93 -3.34 -1.25
C ARG A 145 -2.38 -3.78 -2.63
N ASN A 146 -3.63 -3.50 -2.98
CA ASN A 146 -4.22 -3.92 -4.24
C ASN A 146 -3.63 -3.15 -5.45
N ILE A 147 -3.27 -1.88 -5.27
CA ILE A 147 -2.50 -1.10 -6.25
C ILE A 147 -1.07 -1.66 -6.38
N GLY A 148 -0.48 -2.02 -5.24
CA GLY A 148 0.82 -2.69 -5.17
C GLY A 148 2.00 -1.74 -4.98
N MET A 149 3.18 -2.33 -4.93
CA MET A 149 4.46 -1.64 -4.74
C MET A 149 4.83 -0.78 -5.98
N PRO A 150 5.52 0.36 -5.79
CA PRO A 150 6.01 1.20 -6.88
C PRO A 150 6.76 0.44 -7.99
N HIS A 151 6.42 0.75 -9.23
CA HIS A 151 7.10 0.30 -10.44
C HIS A 151 7.56 1.52 -11.25
N TYR A 152 8.47 2.28 -10.64
CA TYR A 152 9.15 3.45 -11.23
C TYR A 152 10.51 3.66 -10.55
N SER A 153 11.39 4.44 -11.19
CA SER A 153 12.59 5.00 -10.57
C SER A 153 12.23 6.27 -9.76
N PRO A 154 12.68 6.43 -8.51
CA PRO A 154 12.31 7.58 -7.67
C PRO A 154 13.08 8.86 -8.04
N ASP A 155 13.07 9.23 -9.32
CA ASP A 155 13.86 10.34 -9.86
C ASP A 155 13.50 11.68 -9.21
N TYR A 156 12.27 11.81 -8.70
CA TYR A 156 11.81 12.98 -7.96
C TYR A 156 12.58 13.24 -6.65
N ILE A 157 13.32 12.25 -6.13
CA ILE A 157 14.18 12.39 -4.93
C ILE A 157 15.52 13.04 -5.26
N ASN A 158 15.97 12.92 -6.52
CA ASN A 158 17.27 13.38 -6.97
C ASN A 158 17.22 14.87 -7.37
N THR A 159 17.50 15.73 -6.40
CA THR A 159 17.56 17.19 -6.58
C THR A 159 18.91 17.70 -7.14
N SER A 160 19.92 16.83 -7.30
CA SER A 160 21.29 17.20 -7.70
C SER A 160 21.62 16.91 -9.17
N GLY A 161 20.69 16.41 -9.98
CA GLY A 161 20.93 16.05 -11.39
C GLY A 161 21.81 14.82 -11.61
N THR A 162 22.38 14.25 -10.55
CA THR A 162 22.98 12.92 -10.57
C THR A 162 21.88 11.86 -10.51
N PHE A 163 21.55 11.31 -11.67
CA PHE A 163 20.69 10.14 -11.76
C PHE A 163 21.43 8.97 -11.12
N VAL A 164 21.01 8.57 -9.92
CA VAL A 164 21.28 7.21 -9.47
C VAL A 164 20.46 6.32 -10.41
N ASN A 165 21.13 5.58 -11.29
CA ASN A 165 20.48 4.57 -12.13
C ASN A 165 19.96 3.46 -11.21
N TYR A 166 18.81 3.70 -10.58
CA TYR A 166 18.09 2.71 -9.80
C TYR A 166 17.34 1.82 -10.78
N ASP A 167 17.78 0.56 -10.89
CA ASP A 167 17.03 -0.47 -11.61
C ASP A 167 16.08 -1.15 -10.61
N PRO A 168 14.76 -0.97 -10.72
CA PRO A 168 13.80 -1.65 -9.86
C PRO A 168 13.90 -3.18 -9.97
N ASN A 169 14.55 -3.76 -10.98
CA ASN A 169 14.75 -5.21 -11.05
C ASN A 169 15.93 -5.72 -10.21
N ASN A 170 16.83 -4.83 -9.77
CA ASN A 170 18.03 -5.20 -8.99
C ASN A 170 17.88 -4.97 -7.48
N ASP A 171 16.72 -4.50 -7.02
CA ASP A 171 16.41 -4.35 -5.60
C ASP A 171 15.92 -5.69 -5.02
N ILE A 172 16.86 -6.45 -4.46
CA ILE A 172 16.66 -7.82 -3.95
C ILE A 172 15.69 -7.85 -2.75
N ASP A 173 15.51 -6.72 -2.06
CA ASP A 173 14.71 -6.61 -0.83
C ASP A 173 13.40 -5.82 -1.00
N GLN A 174 12.95 -5.62 -2.24
CA GLN A 174 11.72 -4.90 -2.58
C GLN A 174 10.51 -5.30 -1.74
N SER A 175 10.26 -6.61 -1.57
CA SER A 175 9.14 -7.08 -0.77
C SER A 175 9.28 -6.67 0.69
N THR A 176 10.50 -6.71 1.25
CA THR A 176 10.79 -6.31 2.63
C THR A 176 10.60 -4.81 2.80
N HIS A 177 11.16 -3.99 1.91
CA HIS A 177 10.96 -2.54 1.92
C HIS A 177 9.48 -2.16 1.78
N TRP A 178 8.73 -2.87 0.95
CA TRP A 178 7.30 -2.63 0.76
C TRP A 178 6.49 -2.95 2.02
N GLN A 179 6.76 -4.08 2.67
CA GLN A 179 6.12 -4.42 3.94
C GLN A 179 6.49 -3.41 5.04
N ASN A 180 7.75 -2.98 5.09
CA ASN A 180 8.20 -1.95 6.02
C ASN A 180 7.50 -0.62 5.77
N ALA A 181 7.23 -0.23 4.52
CA ALA A 181 6.46 0.96 4.22
C ALA A 181 4.99 0.81 4.67
N LEU A 182 4.35 -0.31 4.36
CA LEU A 182 2.97 -0.57 4.78
C LEU A 182 2.81 -0.54 6.31
N GLN A 183 3.72 -1.16 7.05
CA GLN A 183 3.63 -1.29 8.51
C GLN A 183 4.25 -0.09 9.25
N GLY A 184 5.38 0.41 8.76
CA GLY A 184 6.15 1.48 9.39
C GLY A 184 5.58 2.87 9.13
N TYR A 185 5.03 3.10 7.93
CA TYR A 185 4.40 4.38 7.59
C TYR A 185 2.89 4.36 7.80
N LEU A 186 2.18 3.46 7.10
CA LEU A 186 0.71 3.45 7.11
C LEU A 186 0.13 2.66 8.29
N HIS A 187 0.96 1.94 9.04
CA HIS A 187 0.54 1.08 10.15
C HIS A 187 -0.49 0.02 9.76
N CYS A 188 -0.36 -0.51 8.55
CA CYS A 188 -1.21 -1.58 8.08
C CYS A 188 -1.02 -2.85 8.94
N PRO A 189 -2.10 -3.50 9.38
CA PRO A 189 -1.99 -4.80 10.05
C PRO A 189 -1.44 -5.83 9.06
N PRO A 190 -0.61 -6.79 9.53
CA PRO A 190 0.06 -7.78 8.69
C PRO A 190 -0.90 -8.56 7.79
#